data_AF-A0A4Q3RAD5-F1
#
_entry.id   AF-A0A4Q3RAD5-F1
#
_cell.length_a   1.000
_cell.length_b   1.000
_cell.length_c   1.000
_cell.angle_alpha   90.00
_cell.angle_beta   90.00
_cell.angle_gamma   90.00
#
_symmetry.space_group_name_H-M   'P 1'
#
loop_
_entity.id
_entity.type
_entity.pdbx_description
1 polymer ?
#
loop_
_entity_poly.entity_id
_entity_poly.type
_entity_poly.pdbx_seq_one_letter_code
_entity_poly.pdbx_strand_id
1 'polypeptide(L)'
;MTPKEIGFATANVTLEQFKAEAAGLVEKFDAMNAMTDQAREHEEFRMSLETAFKETLASIEAGKEIVRWNVLIFFILCISGLILWWPKQKRFFKQAVTVKWTAKSWKRTNWDLHSVLGFYALAVLLIISLTGIFWVFDIAKNVVSASTGSPVWQAPKVKSAISLLKKENPLDSAYLKAMQANPGARQVFITVPKDSVEPIRVLFRYPYAIVRRQTTVWFDQYSLANLHTDAYQKYSRYEKVSRSIYDFHTGRIRALGIGSKIIYFLASLFAASLPITGFLIWRGRKRKNKPAVKNTLPQIEPISL
;
A
#
# COMPACT_ATOMS: atom_id res chain seq x y z
N MET A 1 35.40 24.79 -5.03
CA MET A 1 34.35 25.66 -4.48
C MET A 1 34.32 25.46 -2.97
N THR A 2 34.50 26.52 -2.19
CA THR A 2 34.50 26.45 -0.73
C THR A 2 33.07 26.31 -0.19
N PRO A 3 32.84 25.73 1.01
CA PRO A 3 31.51 25.68 1.62
C PRO A 3 30.82 27.05 1.73
N LYS A 4 31.62 28.12 1.90
CA LYS A 4 31.17 29.51 1.91
C LYS A 4 30.64 29.95 0.55
N GLU A 5 31.35 29.67 -0.54
CA GLU A 5 30.91 29.98 -1.91
C GLU A 5 29.62 29.23 -2.28
N ILE A 6 29.47 27.97 -1.87
CA ILE A 6 28.24 27.18 -2.08
C ILE A 6 27.07 27.79 -1.30
N GLY A 7 27.30 28.23 -0.06
CA GLY A 7 26.30 28.91 0.76
C GLY A 7 25.80 30.23 0.13
N PHE A 8 26.73 31.07 -0.34
CA PHE A 8 26.37 32.32 -1.03
C PHE A 8 25.65 32.08 -2.36
N ALA A 9 26.08 31.10 -3.15
CA ALA A 9 25.40 30.74 -4.40
C ALA A 9 23.96 30.29 -4.13
N THR A 10 23.75 29.46 -3.10
CA THR A 10 22.41 28.98 -2.72
C THR A 10 21.52 30.13 -2.22
N ALA A 11 22.07 31.05 -1.43
CA ALA A 11 21.35 32.22 -0.94
C ALA A 11 20.91 33.16 -2.09
N ASN A 12 21.79 33.40 -3.06
CA ASN A 12 21.48 34.22 -4.23
C ASN A 12 20.41 33.58 -5.12
N VAL A 13 20.49 32.27 -5.38
CA VAL A 13 19.45 31.55 -6.13
C VAL A 13 18.10 31.67 -5.43
N THR A 14 18.08 31.50 -4.11
CA THR A 14 16.84 31.62 -3.32
C THR A 14 16.27 33.04 -3.36
N LEU A 15 17.13 34.07 -3.27
CA LEU A 15 16.72 35.46 -3.35
C LEU A 15 16.11 35.80 -4.72
N GLU A 16 16.76 35.39 -5.80
CA GLU A 16 16.26 35.64 -7.16
C GLU A 16 14.95 34.88 -7.42
N GLN A 17 14.79 33.68 -6.86
CA GLN A 17 13.51 32.96 -6.90
C GLN A 17 12.39 33.76 -6.21
N PHE A 18 12.62 34.26 -4.99
CA PHE A 18 11.60 35.06 -4.29
C PHE A 18 11.26 36.37 -5.00
N LYS A 19 12.24 37.04 -5.61
CA LYS A 19 11.98 38.23 -6.42
C LYS A 19 11.13 37.91 -7.64
N ALA A 20 11.44 36.83 -8.35
CA ALA A 20 10.68 36.40 -9.51
C ALA A 20 9.24 35.99 -9.13
N GLU A 21 9.06 35.27 -8.02
CA GLU A 21 7.73 34.91 -7.50
C GLU A 21 6.92 36.16 -7.10
N ALA A 22 7.53 37.13 -6.42
CA ALA A 22 6.88 38.38 -6.05
C ALA A 22 6.48 39.21 -7.28
N ALA A 23 7.37 39.35 -8.26
CA ALA A 23 7.07 40.05 -9.51
C ALA A 23 5.94 39.38 -10.28
N GLY A 24 5.96 38.04 -10.40
CA GLY A 24 4.90 37.28 -11.06
C GLY A 24 3.54 37.37 -10.34
N LEU A 25 3.54 37.47 -9.01
CA LEU A 25 2.32 37.72 -8.24
C LEU A 25 1.74 39.10 -8.54
N VAL A 26 2.56 40.14 -8.53
CA VAL A 26 2.12 41.51 -8.86
C VAL A 26 1.54 41.56 -10.27
N GLU A 27 2.26 41.03 -11.27
CA GLU A 27 1.80 40.98 -12.66
C GLU A 27 0.47 40.22 -12.78
N LYS A 28 0.31 39.12 -12.05
CA LYS A 28 -0.93 38.35 -12.03
C LYS A 28 -2.09 39.13 -11.40
N PHE A 29 -1.87 39.84 -10.30
CA PHE A 29 -2.91 40.68 -9.67
C PHE A 29 -3.30 41.86 -10.56
N ASP A 30 -2.33 42.51 -11.21
CA ASP A 30 -2.59 43.59 -12.16
C ASP A 30 -3.38 43.10 -13.37
N ALA A 31 -3.01 41.93 -13.91
CA ALA A 31 -3.75 41.28 -14.99
C ALA A 31 -5.18 40.92 -14.56
N MET A 32 -5.38 40.40 -13.34
CA MET A 32 -6.71 40.08 -12.81
C MET A 32 -7.58 41.33 -12.59
N ASN A 33 -6.98 42.44 -12.14
CA ASN A 33 -7.68 43.71 -11.95
C ASN A 33 -8.08 44.36 -13.28
N ALA A 34 -7.35 44.08 -14.36
CA ALA A 34 -7.67 44.55 -15.70
C ALA A 34 -8.76 43.71 -16.41
N MET A 35 -9.17 42.56 -15.84
CA MET A 35 -10.23 41.72 -16.39
C MET A 35 -11.63 42.27 -16.07
N THR A 36 -12.60 41.99 -16.95
CA THR A 36 -14.02 42.16 -16.63
C THR A 36 -14.42 41.24 -15.47
N ASP A 37 -15.43 41.59 -14.68
CA ASP A 37 -15.88 40.77 -13.54
C ASP A 37 -16.15 39.31 -13.90
N GLN A 38 -16.82 39.05 -15.03
CA GLN A 38 -17.09 37.67 -15.48
C GLN A 38 -15.81 36.87 -15.78
N ALA A 39 -14.82 37.50 -16.44
CA ALA A 39 -13.55 36.85 -16.73
C ALA A 39 -12.72 36.60 -15.46
N ARG A 40 -12.76 37.55 -14.51
CA ARG A 40 -12.12 37.43 -13.20
C ARG A 40 -12.74 36.29 -12.39
N GLU A 41 -14.07 36.17 -12.34
CA GLU A 41 -14.77 35.06 -11.67
C GLU A 41 -14.41 33.70 -12.26
N HIS A 42 -14.35 33.59 -13.59
CA HIS A 42 -13.92 32.37 -14.28
C HIS A 42 -12.48 31.99 -13.93
N GLU A 43 -11.58 32.97 -13.90
CA GLU A 43 -10.18 32.77 -13.56
C GLU A 43 -10.00 32.39 -12.08
N GLU A 44 -10.73 33.04 -11.16
CA GLU A 44 -10.78 32.69 -9.74
C GLU A 44 -11.27 31.25 -9.54
N PHE A 45 -12.35 30.86 -10.24
CA PHE A 45 -12.85 29.49 -10.21
C PHE A 45 -11.79 28.50 -10.71
N ARG A 46 -11.15 28.77 -11.85
CA ARG A 46 -10.07 27.93 -12.42
C ARG A 46 -8.92 27.76 -11.44
N MET A 47 -8.47 28.85 -10.81
CA MET A 47 -7.40 28.81 -9.81
C MET A 47 -7.79 28.02 -8.57
N SER A 48 -9.04 28.14 -8.11
CA SER A 48 -9.55 27.37 -6.98
C SER A 48 -9.52 25.87 -7.26
N LEU A 49 -9.91 25.46 -8.48
CA LEU A 49 -9.85 24.08 -8.93
C LEU A 49 -8.41 23.58 -9.01
N GLU A 50 -7.49 24.36 -9.59
CA GLU A 50 -6.08 24.00 -9.65
C GLU A 50 -5.45 23.84 -8.26
N THR A 51 -5.81 24.71 -7.32
CA THR A 51 -5.32 24.67 -5.95
C THR A 51 -5.85 23.43 -5.24
N ALA A 52 -7.17 23.19 -5.30
CA ALA A 52 -7.79 21.99 -4.72
C ALA A 52 -7.22 20.69 -5.33
N PHE A 53 -6.93 20.70 -6.64
CA PHE A 53 -6.28 19.58 -7.31
C PHE A 53 -4.87 19.33 -6.78
N LYS A 54 -4.05 20.39 -6.65
CA LYS A 54 -2.69 20.29 -6.08
C LYS A 54 -2.71 19.78 -4.64
N GLU A 55 -3.60 20.32 -3.80
CA GLU A 55 -3.77 19.88 -2.41
C GLU A 55 -4.19 18.41 -2.33
N THR A 56 -5.11 17.99 -3.19
CA THR A 56 -5.56 16.58 -3.26
C THR A 56 -4.40 15.66 -3.65
N LEU A 57 -3.59 16.04 -4.65
CA LEU A 57 -2.40 15.26 -5.04
C LEU A 57 -1.36 15.19 -3.91
N ALA A 58 -1.11 16.28 -3.21
CA ALA A 58 -0.19 16.32 -2.07
C ALA A 58 -0.68 15.41 -0.92
N SER A 59 -1.99 15.44 -0.62
CA SER A 59 -2.61 14.57 0.37
C SER A 59 -2.49 13.09 0.00
N ILE A 60 -2.71 12.75 -1.27
CA ILE A 60 -2.53 11.39 -1.80
C ILE A 60 -1.07 10.94 -1.62
N GLU A 61 -0.10 11.79 -1.92
CA GLU A 61 1.31 11.44 -1.81
C GLU A 61 1.72 11.21 -0.34
N ALA A 62 1.29 12.08 0.57
CA ALA A 62 1.48 11.88 2.00
C ALA A 62 0.83 10.56 2.48
N GLY A 63 -0.38 10.25 1.99
CA GLY A 63 -1.07 9.00 2.28
C GLY A 63 -0.28 7.76 1.84
N LYS A 64 0.37 7.79 0.67
CA LYS A 64 1.22 6.67 0.20
C LYS A 64 2.40 6.42 1.13
N GLU A 65 3.09 7.48 1.56
CA GLU A 65 4.23 7.36 2.48
C GLU A 65 3.81 6.88 3.87
N ILE A 66 2.65 7.32 4.38
CA ILE A 66 2.10 6.79 5.64
C ILE A 66 1.81 5.29 5.51
N VAL A 67 1.15 4.86 4.43
CA VAL A 67 0.83 3.44 4.19
C VAL A 67 2.10 2.60 4.05
N ARG A 68 3.14 3.14 3.40
CA ARG A 68 4.45 2.51 3.25
C ARG A 68 5.07 2.10 4.58
N TRP A 69 5.11 3.01 5.55
CA TRP A 69 5.66 2.71 6.86
C TRP A 69 4.71 1.88 7.72
N ASN A 70 3.40 2.14 7.63
CA ASN A 70 2.39 1.38 8.37
C ASN A 70 2.42 -0.12 8.06
N VAL A 71 2.56 -0.52 6.79
CA VAL A 71 2.61 -1.95 6.44
C VAL A 71 3.86 -2.63 7.00
N LEU A 72 4.99 -1.92 7.03
CA LEU A 72 6.24 -2.45 7.59
C LEU A 72 6.15 -2.60 9.12
N ILE A 73 5.66 -1.57 9.81
CA ILE A 73 5.44 -1.62 11.27
C ILE A 73 4.45 -2.74 11.61
N PHE A 74 3.34 -2.84 10.88
CA PHE A 74 2.34 -3.88 11.09
C PHE A 74 2.93 -5.29 10.90
N PHE A 75 3.76 -5.49 9.88
CA PHE A 75 4.47 -6.76 9.68
C PHE A 75 5.38 -7.10 10.87
N ILE A 76 6.18 -6.15 11.34
CA ILE A 76 7.06 -6.33 12.52
C ILE A 76 6.24 -6.61 13.78
N LEU A 77 5.09 -5.95 13.96
CA LEU A 77 4.15 -6.22 15.05
C LEU A 77 3.57 -7.64 14.99
N CYS A 78 3.27 -8.16 13.79
CA CYS A 78 2.83 -9.55 13.62
C CYS A 78 3.94 -10.54 14.04
N ILE A 79 5.18 -10.33 13.61
CA ILE A 79 6.32 -11.19 13.97
C ILE A 79 6.61 -11.12 15.47
N SER A 80 6.67 -9.92 16.05
CA SER A 80 6.87 -9.76 17.50
C SER A 80 5.71 -10.34 18.31
N GLY A 81 4.47 -10.20 17.84
CA GLY A 81 3.29 -10.83 18.44
C GLY A 81 3.40 -12.36 18.49
N LEU A 82 3.86 -12.99 17.40
CA LEU A 82 4.12 -14.44 17.37
C LEU A 82 5.20 -14.86 18.37
N ILE A 83 6.31 -14.12 18.44
CA ILE A 83 7.41 -14.38 19.38
C ILE A 83 6.92 -14.29 20.83
N LEU A 84 6.11 -13.28 21.16
CA LEU A 84 5.55 -13.07 22.50
C LEU A 84 4.46 -14.07 22.85
N TRP A 85 3.70 -14.54 21.86
CA TRP A 85 2.65 -15.53 22.04
C TRP A 85 3.21 -16.93 22.33
N TRP A 86 4.39 -17.26 21.81
CA TRP A 86 4.95 -18.61 21.87
C TRP A 86 5.11 -19.12 23.32
N PRO A 87 4.41 -20.19 23.73
CA PRO A 87 4.44 -20.65 25.10
C PRO A 87 5.78 -21.30 25.43
N LYS A 88 6.45 -20.82 26.49
CA LYS A 88 7.73 -21.38 26.97
C LYS A 88 7.64 -22.85 27.43
N GLN A 89 6.45 -23.33 27.77
CA GLN A 89 6.22 -24.70 28.23
C GLN A 89 5.01 -25.30 27.50
N LYS A 90 5.18 -26.52 26.95
CA LYS A 90 4.14 -27.21 26.15
C LYS A 90 2.81 -27.40 26.89
N ARG A 91 2.85 -27.59 28.22
CA ARG A 91 1.64 -27.77 29.05
C ARG A 91 0.66 -26.59 29.00
N PHE A 92 1.13 -25.39 28.64
CA PHE A 92 0.28 -24.20 28.53
C PHE A 92 -0.27 -23.96 27.12
N PHE A 93 0.07 -24.81 26.14
CA PHE A 93 -0.36 -24.62 24.76
C PHE A 93 -1.89 -24.61 24.63
N LYS A 94 -2.60 -25.54 25.29
CA LYS A 94 -4.07 -25.56 25.31
C LYS A 94 -4.66 -24.23 25.78
N GLN A 95 -4.05 -23.61 26.80
CA GLN A 95 -4.50 -22.32 27.33
C GLN A 95 -4.14 -21.14 26.41
N ALA A 96 -3.14 -21.28 25.55
CA ALA A 96 -2.72 -20.25 24.59
C ALA A 96 -3.61 -20.19 23.34
N VAL A 97 -4.39 -21.24 23.06
CA VAL A 97 -5.29 -21.35 21.89
C VAL A 97 -6.78 -21.34 22.23
N THR A 98 -7.15 -21.24 23.51
CA THR A 98 -8.55 -21.21 23.96
C THR A 98 -8.85 -19.94 24.74
N VAL A 99 -10.00 -19.33 24.45
CA VAL A 99 -10.49 -18.15 25.16
C VAL A 99 -11.20 -18.60 26.43
N LYS A 100 -10.78 -18.08 27.59
CA LYS A 100 -11.44 -18.34 28.88
C LYS A 100 -12.53 -17.31 29.13
N TRP A 101 -13.75 -17.62 28.70
CA TRP A 101 -14.93 -16.76 28.87
C TRP A 101 -15.42 -16.64 30.32
N THR A 102 -15.08 -17.60 31.18
CA THR A 102 -15.48 -17.62 32.60
C THR A 102 -14.58 -16.78 33.51
N ALA A 103 -13.65 -15.99 32.95
CA ALA A 103 -12.75 -15.17 33.73
C ALA A 103 -13.52 -14.03 34.44
N LYS A 104 -13.30 -13.87 35.76
CA LYS A 104 -13.93 -12.82 36.58
C LYS A 104 -13.56 -11.38 36.19
N SER A 105 -12.61 -11.16 35.28
CA SER A 105 -12.12 -9.82 34.92
C SER A 105 -12.05 -9.64 33.41
N TRP A 106 -12.68 -8.57 32.92
CA TRP A 106 -12.62 -8.16 31.50
C TRP A 106 -11.19 -8.00 30.99
N LYS A 107 -10.24 -7.60 31.85
CA LYS A 107 -8.82 -7.49 31.50
C LYS A 107 -8.24 -8.83 31.01
N ARG A 108 -8.64 -9.94 31.65
CA ARG A 108 -8.18 -11.28 31.27
C ARG A 108 -8.84 -11.73 29.97
N THR A 109 -10.16 -11.54 29.84
CA THR A 109 -10.91 -11.87 28.63
C THR A 109 -10.37 -11.10 27.41
N ASN A 110 -10.11 -9.80 27.53
CA ASN A 110 -9.52 -9.00 26.46
C ASN A 110 -8.11 -9.48 26.08
N TRP A 111 -7.29 -9.90 27.05
CA TRP A 111 -5.98 -10.48 26.76
C TRP A 111 -6.11 -11.81 26.01
N ASP A 112 -7.00 -12.70 26.46
CA ASP A 112 -7.25 -13.99 25.80
C ASP A 112 -7.81 -13.77 24.38
N LEU A 113 -8.75 -12.84 24.18
CA LEU A 113 -9.29 -12.47 22.87
C LEU A 113 -8.20 -11.95 21.93
N HIS A 114 -7.40 -10.97 22.37
CA HIS A 114 -6.32 -10.40 21.56
C HIS A 114 -5.28 -11.45 21.17
N SER A 115 -4.89 -12.30 22.12
CA SER A 115 -3.86 -13.32 21.95
C SER A 115 -4.32 -14.48 21.05
N VAL A 116 -5.48 -15.07 21.37
CA VAL A 116 -5.99 -16.27 20.69
C VAL A 116 -6.48 -15.94 19.28
N LEU A 117 -7.30 -14.89 19.13
CA LEU A 117 -7.77 -14.49 17.81
C LEU A 117 -6.62 -13.92 16.97
N GLY A 118 -5.64 -13.25 17.60
CA GLY A 118 -4.39 -12.84 16.97
C GLY A 118 -3.63 -14.00 16.37
N PHE A 119 -3.49 -15.10 17.11
CA PHE A 119 -2.85 -16.31 16.61
C PHE A 119 -3.57 -16.91 15.40
N TYR A 120 -4.90 -17.05 15.43
CA TYR A 120 -5.66 -17.60 14.30
C TYR A 120 -5.65 -16.68 13.07
N ALA A 121 -5.71 -15.37 13.27
CA ALA A 121 -5.65 -14.40 12.17
C ALA A 121 -4.22 -14.23 11.61
N LEU A 122 -3.18 -14.55 12.38
CA LEU A 122 -1.78 -14.23 12.07
C LEU A 122 -1.36 -14.69 10.68
N ALA A 123 -1.68 -15.93 10.29
CA ALA A 123 -1.27 -16.46 8.98
C ALA A 123 -1.83 -15.62 7.82
N VAL A 124 -3.10 -15.19 7.94
CA VAL A 124 -3.76 -14.35 6.95
C VAL A 124 -3.18 -12.94 6.98
N LEU A 125 -2.97 -12.37 8.16
CA LEU A 125 -2.41 -11.03 8.34
C LEU A 125 -0.98 -10.93 7.78
N LEU A 126 -0.17 -11.98 7.96
CA LEU A 126 1.17 -12.06 7.37
C LEU A 126 1.13 -12.08 5.85
N ILE A 127 0.20 -12.84 5.25
CA ILE A 127 0.02 -12.84 3.78
C ILE A 127 -0.37 -11.44 3.30
N ILE A 128 -1.34 -10.78 3.95
CA ILE A 128 -1.78 -9.43 3.60
C ILE A 128 -0.62 -8.43 3.73
N SER A 129 0.14 -8.47 4.83
CA SER A 129 1.24 -7.55 5.04
C SER A 129 2.41 -7.78 4.07
N LEU A 130 2.77 -9.04 3.79
CA LEU A 130 3.84 -9.36 2.84
C LEU A 130 3.49 -8.94 1.41
N THR A 131 2.25 -9.19 0.99
CA THR A 131 1.74 -8.75 -0.31
C THR A 131 1.64 -7.22 -0.40
N GLY A 132 1.32 -6.53 0.70
CA GLY A 132 1.38 -5.07 0.77
C GLY A 132 2.81 -4.52 0.66
N ILE A 133 3.77 -5.12 1.39
CA ILE A 133 5.19 -4.75 1.30
C ILE A 133 5.71 -4.91 -0.14
N PHE A 134 5.29 -5.95 -0.86
CA PHE A 134 5.68 -6.16 -2.26
C PHE A 134 5.32 -4.99 -3.19
N TRP A 135 4.19 -4.31 -2.96
CA TRP A 135 3.80 -3.18 -3.80
C TRP A 135 4.63 -1.92 -3.53
N VAL A 136 5.02 -1.71 -2.28
CA VAL A 136 5.61 -0.43 -1.85
C VAL A 136 7.13 -0.46 -1.77
N PHE A 137 7.74 -1.65 -1.61
CA PHE A 137 9.19 -1.76 -1.45
C PHE A 137 9.83 -2.61 -2.55
N ASP A 138 10.79 -2.03 -3.27
CA ASP A 138 11.51 -2.72 -4.35
C ASP A 138 12.36 -3.89 -3.84
N ILE A 139 12.85 -3.84 -2.60
CA ILE A 139 13.55 -4.98 -1.99
C ILE A 139 12.69 -6.24 -2.00
N ALA A 140 11.38 -6.13 -1.79
CA ALA A 140 10.49 -7.28 -1.82
C ALA A 140 10.28 -7.81 -3.25
N LYS A 141 10.26 -6.94 -4.26
CA LYS A 141 10.26 -7.35 -5.67
C LYS A 141 11.56 -8.11 -6.02
N ASN A 142 12.70 -7.62 -5.54
CA ASN A 142 14.00 -8.24 -5.76
C ASN A 142 14.11 -9.60 -5.06
N VAL A 143 13.58 -9.75 -3.83
CA VAL A 143 13.50 -11.05 -3.14
C VAL A 143 12.65 -12.04 -3.92
N VAL A 144 11.50 -11.63 -4.45
CA VAL A 144 10.67 -12.50 -5.31
C VAL A 144 11.41 -12.83 -6.61
N SER A 145 12.11 -11.88 -7.21
CA SER A 145 12.92 -12.10 -8.41
C SER A 145 14.02 -13.13 -8.17
N ALA A 146 14.79 -12.98 -7.09
CA ALA A 146 15.85 -13.90 -6.70
C ALA A 146 15.31 -15.31 -6.40
N SER A 147 14.24 -15.41 -5.60
CA SER A 147 13.63 -16.70 -5.23
C SER A 147 12.97 -17.43 -6.40
N THR A 148 12.54 -16.71 -7.45
CA THR A 148 11.94 -17.30 -8.66
C THR A 148 12.94 -17.51 -9.80
N GLY A 149 14.17 -16.99 -9.66
CA GLY A 149 15.19 -17.00 -10.73
C GLY A 149 14.74 -16.26 -11.99
N SER A 150 13.84 -15.28 -11.86
CA SER A 150 13.22 -14.55 -12.98
C SER A 150 13.37 -13.05 -12.74
N PRO A 151 13.63 -12.23 -13.78
CA PRO A 151 13.81 -10.79 -13.60
C PRO A 151 12.52 -10.11 -13.13
N VAL A 152 12.66 -8.97 -12.46
CA VAL A 152 11.53 -8.10 -12.13
C VAL A 152 10.87 -7.64 -13.43
N TRP A 153 9.55 -7.82 -13.53
CA TRP A 153 8.77 -7.36 -14.68
C TRP A 153 8.88 -5.85 -14.83
N GLN A 154 9.12 -5.40 -16.06
CA GLN A 154 9.15 -4.00 -16.44
C GLN A 154 7.97 -3.70 -17.37
N ALA A 155 7.33 -2.56 -17.17
CA ALA A 155 6.27 -2.12 -18.06
C ALA A 155 6.83 -1.89 -19.48
N PRO A 156 6.13 -2.33 -20.54
CA PRO A 156 6.57 -2.11 -21.90
C PRO A 156 6.58 -0.61 -22.22
N LYS A 157 7.68 -0.13 -22.82
CA LYS A 157 7.83 1.26 -23.24
C LYS A 157 7.25 1.46 -24.64
N VAL A 158 5.94 1.29 -24.79
CA VAL A 158 5.22 1.47 -26.07
C VAL A 158 4.38 2.74 -26.06
N LYS A 159 4.29 3.40 -27.21
CA LYS A 159 3.55 4.66 -27.41
C LYS A 159 2.67 4.54 -28.66
N SER A 160 1.54 5.23 -28.63
CA SER A 160 0.70 5.42 -29.80
C SER A 160 1.32 6.43 -30.75
N ALA A 161 1.20 6.20 -32.05
CA ALA A 161 1.58 7.14 -33.08
C ALA A 161 0.41 8.10 -33.32
N ILE A 162 0.59 9.39 -32.97
CA ILE A 162 -0.42 10.42 -33.21
C ILE A 162 -0.79 10.41 -34.68
N SER A 163 -2.08 10.24 -34.96
CA SER A 163 -2.61 10.20 -36.32
C SER A 163 -3.83 11.11 -36.43
N LEU A 164 -3.90 11.85 -37.53
CA LEU A 164 -5.06 12.67 -37.90
C LEU A 164 -6.24 11.79 -38.34
N LEU A 165 -5.97 10.55 -38.77
CA LEU A 165 -6.97 9.56 -39.12
C LEU A 165 -7.43 8.84 -37.84
N LYS A 166 -8.26 9.53 -37.06
CA LYS A 166 -8.89 8.96 -35.87
C LYS A 166 -10.04 8.05 -36.32
N LYS A 167 -9.98 6.76 -36.00
CA LYS A 167 -11.14 5.87 -36.16
C LYS A 167 -12.27 6.31 -35.24
N GLU A 168 -13.51 6.22 -35.72
CA GLU A 168 -14.68 6.39 -34.86
C GLU A 168 -14.68 5.31 -33.77
N ASN A 169 -14.88 5.75 -32.52
CA ASN A 169 -14.95 4.91 -31.33
C ASN A 169 -13.83 3.83 -31.22
N PRO A 170 -12.57 4.26 -31.00
CA PRO A 170 -11.43 3.35 -30.97
C PRO A 170 -11.48 2.37 -29.79
N LEU A 171 -12.19 2.69 -28.71
CA LEU A 171 -12.33 1.81 -27.54
C LEU A 171 -13.22 0.60 -27.85
N ASP A 172 -14.38 0.81 -28.46
CA ASP A 172 -15.29 -0.29 -28.82
C ASP A 172 -14.68 -1.19 -29.89
N SER A 173 -14.04 -0.58 -30.89
CA SER A 173 -13.30 -1.31 -31.92
C SER A 173 -12.13 -2.11 -31.32
N ALA A 174 -11.38 -1.54 -30.37
CA ALA A 174 -10.34 -2.25 -29.64
C ALA A 174 -10.92 -3.41 -28.83
N TYR A 175 -12.05 -3.21 -28.14
CA TYR A 175 -12.73 -4.23 -27.37
C TYR A 175 -13.13 -5.42 -28.24
N LEU A 176 -13.85 -5.17 -29.34
CA LEU A 176 -14.33 -6.22 -30.25
C LEU A 176 -13.17 -7.00 -30.85
N LYS A 177 -12.15 -6.30 -31.38
CA LYS A 177 -10.95 -6.92 -31.94
C LYS A 177 -10.22 -7.78 -30.91
N ALA A 178 -10.10 -7.25 -29.69
CA ALA A 178 -9.33 -7.91 -28.65
C ALA A 178 -10.08 -9.10 -28.04
N MET A 179 -11.42 -9.06 -27.98
CA MET A 179 -12.27 -10.22 -27.63
C MET A 179 -12.17 -11.35 -28.65
N GLN A 180 -12.18 -11.03 -29.95
CA GLN A 180 -12.02 -12.04 -31.01
C GLN A 180 -10.66 -12.75 -30.91
N ALA A 181 -9.60 -12.00 -30.59
CA ALA A 181 -8.25 -12.55 -30.44
C ALA A 181 -8.00 -13.30 -29.11
N ASN A 182 -8.89 -13.16 -28.11
CA ASN A 182 -8.72 -13.72 -26.77
C ASN A 182 -9.98 -14.46 -26.30
N PRO A 183 -10.41 -15.52 -27.02
CA PRO A 183 -11.59 -16.29 -26.65
C PRO A 183 -11.41 -16.96 -25.27
N GLY A 184 -12.48 -17.04 -24.49
CA GLY A 184 -12.49 -17.68 -23.17
C GLY A 184 -12.08 -16.80 -22.00
N ALA A 185 -11.78 -15.52 -22.21
CA ALA A 185 -11.64 -14.55 -21.12
C ALA A 185 -12.98 -14.35 -20.39
N ARG A 186 -12.96 -14.38 -19.05
CA ARG A 186 -14.15 -14.15 -18.20
C ARG A 186 -14.30 -12.71 -17.77
N GLN A 187 -13.21 -11.93 -17.78
CA GLN A 187 -13.23 -10.50 -17.50
C GLN A 187 -12.30 -9.79 -18.47
N VAL A 188 -12.73 -8.61 -18.92
CA VAL A 188 -11.95 -7.71 -19.77
C VAL A 188 -11.88 -6.37 -19.05
N PHE A 189 -10.67 -5.82 -18.90
CA PHE A 189 -10.46 -4.49 -18.35
C PHE A 189 -9.79 -3.63 -19.41
N ILE A 190 -10.43 -2.54 -19.80
CA ILE A 190 -9.87 -1.57 -20.73
C ILE A 190 -9.44 -0.35 -19.92
N THR A 191 -8.22 0.10 -20.15
CA THR A 191 -7.71 1.36 -19.62
C THR A 191 -7.71 2.39 -20.75
N VAL A 192 -8.43 3.48 -20.53
CA VAL A 192 -8.49 4.61 -21.46
C VAL A 192 -7.15 5.36 -21.41
N PRO A 193 -6.54 5.70 -22.56
CA PRO A 193 -5.35 6.55 -22.63
C PRO A 193 -5.57 7.88 -21.91
N LYS A 194 -4.60 8.32 -21.11
CA LYS A 194 -4.66 9.62 -20.40
C LYS A 194 -4.26 10.79 -21.30
N ASP A 195 -3.47 10.53 -22.33
CA ASP A 195 -2.97 11.52 -23.27
C ASP A 195 -2.96 10.99 -24.72
N SER A 196 -2.50 11.83 -25.65
CA SER A 196 -2.47 11.54 -27.09
C SER A 196 -1.43 10.51 -27.51
N VAL A 197 -0.51 10.11 -26.62
CA VAL A 197 0.59 9.18 -26.92
C VAL A 197 0.51 7.87 -26.13
N GLU A 198 -0.38 7.78 -25.13
CA GLU A 198 -0.57 6.55 -24.36
C GLU A 198 -1.34 5.50 -25.21
N PRO A 199 -0.94 4.22 -25.18
CA PRO A 199 -1.68 3.15 -25.82
C PRO A 199 -2.97 2.78 -25.08
N ILE A 200 -3.97 2.25 -25.80
CA ILE A 200 -5.11 1.58 -25.18
C ILE A 200 -4.61 0.26 -24.59
N ARG A 201 -4.75 0.07 -23.28
CA ARG A 201 -4.37 -1.18 -22.62
C ARG A 201 -5.60 -2.02 -22.33
N VAL A 202 -5.59 -3.27 -22.81
CA VAL A 202 -6.67 -4.24 -22.58
C VAL A 202 -6.12 -5.46 -21.85
N LEU A 203 -6.70 -5.76 -20.69
CA LEU A 203 -6.34 -6.92 -19.87
C LEU A 203 -7.46 -7.95 -19.92
N PHE A 204 -7.10 -9.16 -20.35
CA PHE A 204 -7.95 -10.34 -20.38
C PHE A 204 -7.67 -11.20 -19.17
N ARG A 205 -8.70 -11.55 -18.40
CA ARG A 205 -8.58 -12.49 -17.28
C ARG A 205 -9.35 -13.77 -17.58
N TYR A 206 -8.62 -14.88 -17.55
CA TYR A 206 -9.14 -16.22 -17.82
C TYR A 206 -9.56 -16.91 -16.51
N PRO A 207 -10.27 -18.04 -16.56
CA PRO A 207 -10.51 -18.88 -15.38
C PRO A 207 -9.20 -19.45 -14.79
N TYR A 208 -9.08 -19.45 -13.46
CA TYR A 208 -7.97 -20.05 -12.71
C TYR A 208 -8.41 -20.46 -11.29
N ALA A 209 -7.64 -21.33 -10.65
CA ALA A 209 -7.90 -21.78 -9.27
C ALA A 209 -7.04 -21.02 -8.23
N ILE A 210 -5.73 -20.88 -8.48
CA ILE A 210 -4.78 -20.28 -7.53
C ILE A 210 -3.94 -19.21 -8.24
N VAL A 211 -3.15 -19.62 -9.23
CA VAL A 211 -2.28 -18.71 -10.00
C VAL A 211 -3.11 -17.93 -11.01
N ARG A 212 -3.06 -16.60 -10.94
CA ARG A 212 -3.83 -15.71 -11.80
C ARG A 212 -3.43 -15.89 -13.27
N ARG A 213 -4.43 -16.20 -14.10
CA ARG A 213 -4.28 -16.30 -15.56
C ARG A 213 -4.79 -15.04 -16.22
N GLN A 214 -3.89 -14.24 -16.79
CA GLN A 214 -4.25 -13.05 -17.52
C GLN A 214 -3.27 -12.75 -18.65
N THR A 215 -3.76 -12.11 -19.71
CA THR A 215 -2.99 -11.60 -20.84
C THR A 215 -3.25 -10.11 -20.95
N THR A 216 -2.22 -9.29 -21.15
CA THR A 216 -2.39 -7.85 -21.37
C THR A 216 -1.91 -7.49 -22.77
N VAL A 217 -2.71 -6.72 -23.49
CA VAL A 217 -2.41 -6.25 -24.85
C VAL A 217 -2.44 -4.73 -24.85
N TRP A 218 -1.48 -4.12 -25.54
CA TRP A 218 -1.42 -2.69 -25.76
C TRP A 218 -1.69 -2.42 -27.23
N PHE A 219 -2.72 -1.63 -27.49
CA PHE A 219 -3.09 -1.20 -28.83
C PHE A 219 -2.74 0.26 -29.04
N ASP A 220 -2.31 0.58 -30.25
CA ASP A 220 -2.23 1.95 -30.71
C ASP A 220 -3.63 2.59 -30.69
N GLN A 221 -3.76 3.77 -30.07
CA GLN A 221 -5.08 4.36 -29.82
C GLN A 221 -5.78 4.89 -31.09
N TYR A 222 -5.07 5.01 -32.23
CA TYR A 222 -5.61 5.53 -33.48
C TYR A 222 -5.84 4.42 -34.51
N SER A 223 -4.79 3.65 -34.82
CA SER A 223 -4.79 2.57 -35.81
C SER A 223 -5.37 1.25 -35.30
N LEU A 224 -5.34 1.04 -33.98
CA LEU A 224 -5.63 -0.24 -33.30
C LEU A 224 -4.63 -1.35 -33.64
N ALA A 225 -3.42 -1.00 -34.08
CA ALA A 225 -2.32 -1.95 -34.21
C ALA A 225 -1.94 -2.52 -32.84
N ASN A 226 -1.61 -3.81 -32.77
CA ASN A 226 -1.10 -4.42 -31.54
C ASN A 226 0.37 -3.98 -31.37
N LEU A 227 0.64 -3.17 -30.36
CA LEU A 227 1.98 -2.65 -30.06
C LEU A 227 2.77 -3.60 -29.17
N HIS A 228 2.12 -4.28 -28.23
CA HIS A 228 2.77 -5.22 -27.32
C HIS A 228 1.77 -6.21 -26.73
N THR A 229 2.23 -7.42 -26.40
CA THR A 229 1.40 -8.45 -25.76
C THR A 229 2.18 -9.19 -24.68
N ASP A 230 1.71 -9.04 -23.45
CA ASP A 230 2.12 -9.83 -22.29
C ASP A 230 1.20 -11.06 -22.18
N ALA A 231 1.49 -12.09 -22.97
CA ALA A 231 0.74 -13.35 -22.99
C ALA A 231 1.04 -14.21 -21.76
N TYR A 232 0.00 -14.74 -21.09
CA TYR A 232 0.15 -15.59 -19.90
C TYR A 232 1.12 -16.77 -20.10
N GLN A 233 1.10 -17.37 -21.29
CA GLN A 233 1.95 -18.51 -21.65
C GLN A 233 3.45 -18.17 -21.59
N LYS A 234 3.79 -16.91 -21.83
CA LYS A 234 5.17 -16.40 -21.81
C LYS A 234 5.58 -15.83 -20.45
N TYR A 235 4.68 -15.83 -19.46
CA TYR A 235 5.00 -15.29 -18.13
C TYR A 235 6.09 -16.09 -17.46
N SER A 236 7.10 -15.36 -16.99
CA SER A 236 8.10 -15.85 -16.06
C SER A 236 7.47 -16.30 -14.73
N ARG A 237 8.24 -17.01 -13.90
CA ARG A 237 7.80 -17.40 -12.56
C ARG A 237 7.52 -16.17 -11.69
N TYR A 238 8.37 -15.14 -11.80
CA TYR A 238 8.16 -13.85 -11.15
C TYR A 238 6.80 -13.25 -11.52
N GLU A 239 6.45 -13.19 -12.81
CA GLU A 239 5.19 -12.62 -13.26
C GLU A 239 3.98 -13.40 -12.76
N LYS A 240 4.03 -14.74 -12.77
CA LYS A 240 2.95 -15.57 -12.22
C LYS A 240 2.69 -15.24 -10.74
N VAL A 241 3.76 -15.06 -9.96
CA VAL A 241 3.65 -14.63 -8.55
C VAL A 241 3.11 -13.21 -8.47
N SER A 242 3.77 -12.24 -9.13
CA SER A 242 3.45 -10.81 -8.99
C SER A 242 2.04 -10.45 -9.46
N ARG A 243 1.53 -11.09 -10.54
CA ARG A 243 0.14 -10.89 -10.98
C ARG A 243 -0.89 -11.47 -10.00
N SER A 244 -0.52 -12.53 -9.27
CA SER A 244 -1.38 -13.20 -8.29
C SER A 244 -1.40 -12.50 -6.92
N ILE A 245 -0.44 -11.62 -6.63
CA ILE A 245 -0.33 -10.92 -5.34
C ILE A 245 -1.60 -10.19 -4.96
N TYR A 246 -2.29 -9.53 -5.90
CA TYR A 246 -3.56 -8.88 -5.63
C TYR A 246 -4.66 -9.85 -5.16
N ASP A 247 -4.68 -11.06 -5.72
CA ASP A 247 -5.67 -12.07 -5.35
C ASP A 247 -5.37 -12.63 -3.95
N PHE A 248 -4.09 -12.84 -3.63
CA PHE A 248 -3.66 -13.21 -2.28
C PHE A 248 -3.91 -12.09 -1.27
N HIS A 249 -3.62 -10.83 -1.61
CA HIS A 249 -3.84 -9.70 -0.72
C HIS A 249 -5.32 -9.50 -0.37
N THR A 250 -6.20 -9.69 -1.35
CA THR A 250 -7.65 -9.48 -1.19
C THR A 250 -8.43 -10.75 -0.81
N GLY A 251 -7.75 -11.87 -0.57
CA GLY A 251 -8.39 -13.14 -0.25
C GLY A 251 -9.24 -13.70 -1.40
N ARG A 252 -8.97 -13.35 -2.66
CA ARG A 252 -9.65 -13.88 -3.85
C ARG A 252 -9.04 -15.22 -4.28
N ILE A 253 -8.99 -16.19 -3.39
CA ILE A 253 -8.45 -17.52 -3.67
C ILE A 253 -9.57 -18.38 -4.28
N ARG A 254 -9.59 -18.50 -5.61
CA ARG A 254 -10.71 -19.13 -6.34
C ARG A 254 -10.92 -20.61 -5.99
N ALA A 255 -9.85 -21.34 -5.66
CA ALA A 255 -9.93 -22.73 -5.19
C ALA A 255 -10.76 -22.89 -3.91
N LEU A 256 -10.79 -21.87 -3.04
CA LEU A 256 -11.54 -21.86 -1.78
C LEU A 256 -12.89 -21.11 -1.91
N GLY A 257 -13.19 -20.58 -3.09
CA GLY A 257 -14.41 -19.83 -3.35
C GLY A 257 -14.62 -18.66 -2.39
N ILE A 258 -15.88 -18.45 -1.98
CA ILE A 258 -16.28 -17.38 -1.06
C ILE A 258 -15.67 -17.55 0.35
N GLY A 259 -15.34 -18.78 0.76
CA GLY A 259 -14.77 -19.06 2.08
C GLY A 259 -13.48 -18.30 2.35
N SER A 260 -12.61 -18.18 1.34
CA SER A 260 -11.38 -17.36 1.45
C SER A 260 -11.66 -15.89 1.74
N LYS A 261 -12.68 -15.30 1.11
CA LYS A 261 -13.06 -13.90 1.38
C LYS A 261 -13.62 -13.72 2.78
N ILE A 262 -14.41 -14.68 3.27
CA ILE A 262 -14.95 -14.63 4.64
C ILE A 262 -13.81 -14.68 5.66
N ILE A 263 -12.83 -15.59 5.46
CA ILE A 263 -11.65 -15.69 6.32
C ILE A 263 -10.87 -14.36 6.33
N TYR A 264 -10.61 -13.78 5.16
CA TYR A 264 -9.90 -12.50 5.05
C TYR A 264 -10.68 -11.36 5.71
N PHE A 265 -11.99 -11.31 5.49
CA PHE A 265 -12.86 -10.32 6.12
C PHE A 265 -12.80 -10.41 7.65
N LEU A 266 -12.93 -11.61 8.22
CA LEU A 266 -12.85 -11.83 9.67
C LEU A 266 -11.46 -11.47 10.22
N ALA A 267 -10.39 -11.86 9.52
CA ALA A 267 -9.02 -11.51 9.92
C ALA A 267 -8.79 -9.99 9.89
N SER A 268 -9.27 -9.30 8.86
CA SER A 268 -9.16 -7.84 8.74
C SER A 268 -10.02 -7.11 9.78
N LEU A 269 -11.24 -7.58 10.04
CA LEU A 269 -12.11 -7.04 11.09
C LEU A 269 -11.44 -7.18 12.46
N PHE A 270 -10.84 -8.33 12.72
CA PHE A 270 -10.08 -8.55 13.94
C PHE A 270 -8.83 -7.64 13.99
N ALA A 271 -8.08 -7.49 12.89
CA ALA A 271 -6.94 -6.58 12.83
C ALA A 271 -7.31 -5.13 13.15
N ALA A 272 -8.49 -4.66 12.71
CA ALA A 272 -9.00 -3.33 13.07
C ALA A 272 -9.21 -3.17 14.59
N SER A 273 -9.48 -4.26 15.32
CA SER A 273 -9.63 -4.26 16.77
C SER A 273 -8.30 -4.36 17.55
N LEU A 274 -7.20 -4.76 16.90
CA LEU A 274 -5.91 -4.98 17.55
C LEU A 274 -5.33 -3.74 18.26
N PRO A 275 -5.36 -2.53 17.68
CA PRO A 275 -4.87 -1.33 18.36
C PRO A 275 -5.63 -1.05 19.65
N ILE A 276 -6.96 -1.21 19.63
CA ILE A 276 -7.84 -0.96 20.78
C ILE A 276 -7.58 -2.01 21.86
N THR A 277 -7.67 -3.29 21.50
CA THR A 277 -7.49 -4.40 22.45
C THR A 277 -6.07 -4.41 23.03
N GLY A 278 -5.04 -4.12 22.23
CA GLY A 278 -3.66 -3.97 22.66
C GLY A 278 -3.45 -2.77 23.59
N PHE A 279 -4.05 -1.62 23.29
CA PHE A 279 -4.03 -0.45 24.17
C PHE A 279 -4.66 -0.73 25.54
N LEU A 280 -5.80 -1.43 25.57
CA LEU A 280 -6.45 -1.84 26.82
C LEU A 280 -5.56 -2.78 27.66
N ILE A 281 -4.81 -3.68 27.02
CA ILE A 281 -3.81 -4.52 27.70
C ILE A 281 -2.70 -3.66 28.29
N TRP A 282 -2.15 -2.73 27.50
CA TRP A 282 -1.08 -1.84 27.93
C TRP A 282 -1.50 -0.99 29.13
N ARG A 283 -2.66 -0.32 29.06
CA ARG A 283 -3.23 0.47 30.16
C ARG A 283 -3.49 -0.37 31.41
N GLY A 284 -3.81 -1.66 31.24
CA GLY A 284 -4.04 -2.60 32.32
C GLY A 284 -2.77 -3.09 33.04
N ARG A 285 -1.58 -2.84 32.49
CA ARG A 285 -0.31 -3.24 33.13
C ARG A 285 -0.04 -2.37 34.36
N LYS A 286 -0.10 -2.97 35.55
CA LYS A 286 0.44 -2.33 36.76
C LYS A 286 1.95 -2.17 36.57
N ARG A 287 2.48 -0.96 36.74
CA ARG A 287 3.94 -0.77 36.93
C ARG A 287 4.32 -1.61 38.15
N LYS A 288 5.27 -2.54 38.00
CA LYS A 288 5.87 -3.19 39.17
C LYS A 288 6.54 -2.08 39.97
N ASN A 289 6.01 -1.76 41.14
CA ASN A 289 6.76 -0.97 42.12
C ASN A 289 8.06 -1.74 42.36
N LYS A 290 9.21 -1.07 42.16
CA LYS A 290 10.48 -1.62 42.61
C LYS A 290 10.30 -1.99 44.09
N PRO A 291 10.69 -3.19 44.54
CA PRO A 291 10.69 -3.48 45.97
C PRO A 291 11.49 -2.35 46.65
N ALA A 292 10.88 -1.70 47.64
CA ALA A 292 11.61 -0.74 48.45
C ALA A 292 12.83 -1.46 49.02
N VAL A 293 14.02 -0.95 48.72
CA VAL A 293 15.25 -1.43 49.35
C VAL A 293 15.06 -1.17 50.84
N LYS A 294 14.80 -2.21 51.63
CA LYS A 294 14.86 -2.10 53.08
C LYS A 294 16.33 -1.84 53.41
N ASN A 295 16.67 -0.60 53.75
CA ASN A 295 17.93 -0.28 54.41
C ASN A 295 17.90 -0.91 55.80
N THR A 296 18.24 -2.20 55.90
CA THR A 296 18.64 -2.79 57.17
C THR A 296 20.07 -2.34 57.41
N LEU A 297 20.25 -1.25 58.16
CA LEU A 297 21.54 -0.93 58.75
C LEU A 297 21.94 -2.11 59.66
N PRO A 298 23.17 -2.62 59.55
CA PRO A 298 23.63 -3.67 60.45
C PRO A 298 23.61 -3.15 61.88
N GLN A 299 22.96 -3.88 62.79
CA GLN A 299 23.07 -3.62 64.22
C GLN A 299 24.51 -3.91 64.63
N ILE A 300 25.23 -2.88 65.07
CA ILE A 300 26.56 -3.02 65.66
C ILE A 300 26.33 -3.56 67.07
N GLU A 301 26.76 -4.80 67.32
CA GLU A 301 26.80 -5.32 68.69
C GLU A 301 27.88 -4.56 69.51
N PRO A 302 27.60 -4.20 70.76
CA PRO A 302 28.57 -3.53 71.60
C PRO A 302 29.71 -4.48 71.96
N ILE A 303 30.94 -4.02 71.71
CA ILE A 303 32.17 -4.70 72.08
C ILE A 303 32.22 -4.79 73.61
N SER A 304 32.20 -6.00 74.16
CA SER A 304 32.54 -6.25 75.57
C SER A 304 34.05 -6.08 75.75
N LEU A 305 34.43 -5.24 76.73
CA LEU A 305 35.80 -4.93 77.16
C LEU A 305 36.64 -6.18 77.46
#